data_AF-A0A9P7KLN2-F1
#
_entry.id   AF-A0A9P7KLN2-F1
#
_cell.length_a   1.000
_cell.length_b   1.000
_cell.length_c   1.000
_cell.angle_alpha   90.00
_cell.angle_beta   90.00
_cell.angle_gamma   90.00
#
_symmetry.space_group_name_H-M   'P 1'
#
loop_
_entity.id
_entity.type
_entity.pdbx_description
1 polymer ?
#
loop_
_entity_poly.entity_id
_entity_poly.type
_entity_poly.pdbx_seq_one_letter_code
_entity_poly.pdbx_strand_id
1 'polypeptide(L)'
;MHQEHNTPWNSLASHFQFFRDNPHLTPRRTGLFARNLPTQGKSLNHFARILSQTITTFSETERAKYHTTSFDAPTSGALFSDELRDRYPKYLNEENQRIEHWILRAKRGHGYGTFDGDLADILQILFNENQMKTIMMLVHHPQIPVHQLQTLSQGYDSGFSRVMEVGLAAYVMLNLFVATGTLQNGTYLESREYRQLVIMMTECMNSRSATQELRDHHFLGALPEDPVSGLPEFAISLRYGSQRVRAAYGMGGTGRGAVEVSYWDRRKF
;
A
#
# COMPACT_ATOMS: atom_id res chain seq x y z
N MET A 1 -11.07 7.05 -18.13
CA MET A 1 -10.44 5.77 -18.55
C MET A 1 -10.86 4.70 -17.56
N HIS A 2 -11.60 3.68 -18.01
CA HIS A 2 -11.95 2.53 -17.17
C HIS A 2 -10.73 1.60 -17.06
N GLN A 3 -10.08 1.57 -15.89
CA GLN A 3 -8.85 0.81 -15.63
C GLN A 3 -9.02 -0.70 -15.75
N GLU A 4 -10.26 -1.18 -15.63
CA GLU A 4 -10.60 -2.61 -15.60
C GLU A 4 -10.13 -3.37 -16.85
N HIS A 5 -10.19 -2.75 -18.03
CA HIS A 5 -9.92 -3.45 -19.29
C HIS A 5 -8.43 -3.67 -19.60
N ASN A 6 -7.53 -2.92 -18.96
CA ASN A 6 -6.09 -3.01 -19.26
C ASN A 6 -5.36 -4.06 -18.42
N THR A 7 -5.96 -4.50 -17.31
CA THR A 7 -5.36 -5.50 -16.42
C THR A 7 -6.04 -6.86 -16.65
N PRO A 8 -5.30 -7.96 -16.86
CA PRO A 8 -5.89 -9.24 -17.23
C PRO A 8 -6.45 -9.99 -16.00
N TRP A 9 -7.47 -9.44 -15.35
CA TRP A 9 -8.10 -9.97 -14.14
C TRP A 9 -8.64 -11.39 -14.32
N ASN A 10 -9.25 -11.70 -15.46
CA ASN A 10 -9.73 -13.05 -15.77
C ASN A 10 -8.58 -14.05 -15.87
N SER A 11 -7.42 -13.61 -16.37
CA SER A 11 -6.22 -14.46 -16.39
C SER A 11 -5.77 -14.75 -14.96
N LEU A 12 -5.72 -13.76 -14.08
CA LEU A 12 -5.42 -13.95 -12.66
C LEU A 12 -6.43 -14.92 -12.02
N ALA A 13 -7.73 -14.64 -12.15
CA ALA A 13 -8.81 -15.41 -11.54
C ALA A 13 -8.82 -16.88 -11.97
N SER A 14 -8.41 -17.19 -13.20
CA SER A 14 -8.35 -18.58 -13.70
C SER A 14 -7.43 -19.51 -12.89
N HIS A 15 -6.48 -18.95 -12.13
CA HIS A 15 -5.56 -19.66 -11.24
C HIS A 15 -6.08 -19.85 -9.81
N PHE A 16 -7.24 -19.28 -9.49
CA PHE A 16 -7.86 -19.39 -8.19
C PHE A 16 -9.21 -20.06 -8.28
N GLN A 17 -9.59 -20.72 -7.19
CA GLN A 17 -10.92 -21.27 -7.01
C GLN A 17 -11.41 -20.95 -5.61
N PHE A 18 -12.64 -20.46 -5.53
CA PHE A 18 -13.30 -20.27 -4.27
C PHE A 18 -13.85 -21.60 -3.76
N PHE A 19 -13.57 -21.91 -2.50
CA PHE A 19 -14.17 -23.03 -1.79
C PHE A 19 -14.90 -22.51 -0.56
N ARG A 20 -16.13 -22.95 -0.37
CA ARG A 20 -16.82 -22.89 0.93
C ARG A 20 -16.48 -24.16 1.68
N ASP A 21 -15.92 -24.03 2.88
CA ASP A 21 -15.56 -25.18 3.74
C ASP A 21 -14.67 -26.22 3.03
N ASN A 22 -13.47 -25.82 2.57
CA ASN A 22 -12.60 -26.67 1.78
C ASN A 22 -12.30 -28.02 2.49
N PRO A 23 -12.74 -29.16 1.93
CA PRO A 23 -12.66 -30.46 2.61
C PRO A 23 -11.23 -31.02 2.68
N HIS A 24 -10.28 -30.43 1.94
CA HIS A 24 -8.88 -30.87 1.89
C HIS A 24 -8.01 -30.22 2.99
N LEU A 25 -8.58 -29.39 3.87
CA LEU A 25 -7.89 -28.74 4.96
C LEU A 25 -8.49 -29.14 6.32
N THR A 26 -7.64 -29.21 7.35
CA THR A 26 -8.07 -29.42 8.75
C THR A 26 -7.35 -28.39 9.64
N PRO A 27 -8.06 -27.45 10.30
CA PRO A 27 -9.50 -27.22 10.17
C PRO A 27 -9.86 -26.78 8.74
N ARG A 28 -11.10 -27.09 8.32
CA ARG A 28 -11.61 -26.66 7.02
C ARG A 28 -11.70 -25.14 6.97
N ARG A 29 -11.56 -24.58 5.76
CA ARG A 29 -11.46 -23.12 5.55
C ARG A 29 -12.25 -22.69 4.33
N THR A 30 -12.92 -21.55 4.44
CA THR A 30 -13.58 -20.86 3.31
C THR A 30 -12.65 -19.79 2.74
N GLY A 31 -12.48 -19.75 1.43
CA GLY A 31 -11.60 -18.77 0.79
C GLY A 31 -11.20 -19.08 -0.64
N LEU A 32 -10.26 -18.29 -1.15
CA LEU A 32 -9.63 -18.46 -2.45
C LEU A 32 -8.38 -19.33 -2.36
N PHE A 33 -8.37 -20.41 -3.13
CA PHE A 33 -7.26 -21.35 -3.17
C PHE A 33 -6.61 -21.38 -4.54
N ALA A 34 -5.28 -21.46 -4.57
CA ALA A 34 -4.53 -21.67 -5.80
C ALA A 34 -4.90 -23.02 -6.42
N ARG A 35 -5.08 -23.03 -7.75
CA ARG A 35 -5.34 -24.26 -8.52
C ARG A 35 -4.09 -25.08 -8.81
N ASN A 36 -2.91 -24.50 -8.59
CA ASN A 36 -1.60 -25.13 -8.84
C ASN A 36 -1.44 -25.65 -10.27
N LEU A 37 -1.92 -24.89 -11.25
CA LEU A 37 -1.80 -25.24 -12.67
C LEU A 37 -0.32 -25.20 -13.11
N PRO A 38 0.11 -26.06 -14.05
CA PRO A 38 1.49 -26.05 -14.54
C PRO A 38 1.95 -24.69 -15.10
N THR A 39 1.01 -23.90 -15.63
CA THR A 39 1.26 -22.58 -16.23
C THR A 39 1.14 -21.43 -15.22
N GLN A 40 0.72 -21.69 -13.98
CA GLN A 40 0.37 -20.67 -13.00
C GLN A 40 1.50 -19.68 -12.74
N GLY A 41 2.74 -20.17 -12.52
CA GLY A 41 3.89 -19.30 -12.29
C GLY A 41 4.15 -18.33 -13.46
N LYS A 42 4.01 -18.80 -14.70
CA LYS A 42 4.20 -17.96 -15.90
C LYS A 42 3.10 -16.91 -16.03
N SER A 43 1.84 -17.32 -15.83
CA SER A 43 0.68 -16.43 -15.91
C SER A 43 0.67 -15.37 -14.81
N LEU A 44 0.99 -15.74 -13.56
CA LEU A 44 1.09 -14.80 -12.44
C LEU A 44 2.22 -13.78 -12.65
N ASN A 45 3.38 -14.22 -13.16
CA ASN A 45 4.46 -13.29 -13.53
C ASN A 45 4.04 -12.33 -14.66
N HIS A 46 3.32 -12.83 -15.67
CA HIS A 46 2.79 -11.98 -16.74
C HIS A 46 1.80 -10.94 -16.18
N PHE A 47 0.86 -11.36 -15.34
CA PHE A 47 -0.08 -10.47 -14.66
C PHE A 47 0.65 -9.39 -13.85
N ALA A 48 1.62 -9.78 -13.02
CA ALA A 48 2.38 -8.84 -12.19
C ALA A 48 3.12 -7.79 -13.04
N ARG A 49 3.70 -8.21 -14.18
CA ARG A 49 4.36 -7.29 -15.11
C ARG A 49 3.38 -6.28 -15.71
N ILE A 50 2.21 -6.74 -16.17
CA ILE A 50 1.19 -5.86 -16.75
C ILE A 50 0.62 -4.89 -15.71
N LEU A 51 0.34 -5.38 -14.50
CA LEU A 51 -0.13 -4.53 -13.40
C LEU A 51 0.91 -3.47 -13.03
N SER A 52 2.18 -3.86 -12.89
CA SER A 52 3.27 -2.92 -12.62
C SER A 52 3.39 -1.86 -13.72
N GLN A 53 3.38 -2.26 -14.99
CA GLN A 53 3.44 -1.32 -16.12
C GLN A 53 2.25 -0.36 -16.11
N THR A 54 1.06 -0.87 -15.84
CA THR A 54 -0.16 -0.05 -15.73
C THR A 54 -0.01 0.99 -14.62
N ILE A 55 0.43 0.60 -13.43
CA ILE A 55 0.69 1.53 -12.31
C ILE A 55 1.74 2.58 -12.69
N THR A 56 2.83 2.19 -13.35
CA THR A 56 3.87 3.13 -13.82
C THR A 56 3.29 4.15 -14.79
N THR A 57 2.61 3.71 -15.85
CA THR A 57 2.03 4.60 -16.86
C THR A 57 1.01 5.56 -16.25
N PHE A 58 0.16 5.10 -15.33
CA PHE A 58 -0.78 5.97 -14.63
C PHE A 58 -0.06 6.95 -13.71
N SER A 59 0.96 6.50 -12.99
CA SER A 59 1.76 7.37 -12.11
C SER A 59 2.45 8.48 -12.90
N GLU A 60 3.01 8.16 -14.07
CA GLU A 60 3.62 9.14 -14.98
C GLU A 60 2.58 10.12 -15.53
N THR A 61 1.43 9.62 -15.98
CA THR A 61 0.34 10.45 -16.49
C THR A 61 -0.21 11.37 -15.40
N GLU A 62 -0.32 10.89 -14.18
CA GLU A 62 -0.77 11.66 -13.03
C GLU A 62 0.27 12.73 -12.65
N ARG A 63 1.56 12.36 -12.53
CA ARG A 63 2.65 13.31 -12.27
C ARG A 63 2.73 14.42 -13.31
N ALA A 64 2.53 14.09 -14.59
CA ALA A 64 2.56 15.06 -15.68
C ALA A 64 1.54 16.20 -15.49
N LYS A 65 0.43 15.98 -14.77
CA LYS A 65 -0.56 17.04 -14.45
C LYS A 65 0.01 18.13 -13.54
N TYR A 66 1.07 17.84 -12.80
CA TYR A 66 1.67 18.72 -11.80
C TYR A 66 3.03 19.28 -12.25
N HIS A 67 3.47 19.01 -13.48
CA HIS A 67 4.71 19.57 -14.02
C HIS A 67 4.50 21.04 -14.39
N THR A 68 5.13 21.95 -13.63
CA THR A 68 5.37 23.33 -14.07
C THR A 68 6.80 23.47 -14.59
N THR A 69 6.96 24.16 -15.71
CA THR A 69 8.24 24.35 -16.43
C THR A 69 9.31 25.06 -15.59
N SER A 70 8.92 25.77 -14.54
CA SER A 70 9.74 26.07 -13.37
C SER A 70 8.98 25.69 -12.10
N PHE A 71 9.64 24.99 -11.19
CA PHE A 71 9.14 24.76 -9.84
C PHE A 71 9.89 25.70 -8.91
N ASP A 72 9.30 26.88 -8.67
CA ASP A 72 9.80 27.79 -7.64
C ASP A 72 9.33 27.27 -6.29
N ALA A 73 10.21 26.49 -5.66
CA ALA A 73 9.93 25.84 -4.38
C ALA A 73 9.60 26.90 -3.30
N PRO A 74 8.35 26.95 -2.80
CA PRO A 74 7.98 27.92 -1.79
C PRO A 74 8.77 27.65 -0.51
N THR A 75 9.38 28.68 0.06
CA THR A 75 10.10 28.56 1.34
C THR A 75 9.26 29.02 2.54
N SER A 76 8.06 29.55 2.28
CA SER A 76 7.13 30.02 3.30
C SER A 76 5.67 29.81 2.91
N GLY A 77 4.79 29.79 3.90
CA GLY A 77 3.34 29.72 3.72
C GLY A 77 2.68 28.41 4.17
N ALA A 78 1.35 28.39 4.04
CA ALA A 78 0.52 27.29 4.47
C ALA A 78 0.43 26.16 3.44
N LEU A 79 0.60 24.91 3.88
CA LEU A 79 0.52 23.69 3.08
C LEU A 79 -0.91 23.22 2.84
N PHE A 80 -1.80 23.52 3.79
CA PHE A 80 -3.21 23.16 3.76
C PHE A 80 -4.06 24.25 4.41
N SER A 81 -5.37 24.23 4.15
CA SER A 81 -6.28 25.26 4.62
C SER A 81 -6.64 25.11 6.10
N ASP A 82 -7.14 26.19 6.69
CA ASP A 82 -7.61 26.18 8.09
C ASP A 82 -8.79 25.23 8.27
N GLU A 83 -9.68 25.11 7.28
CA GLU A 83 -10.79 24.16 7.33
C GLU A 83 -10.31 22.71 7.40
N LEU A 84 -9.21 22.38 6.70
CA LEU A 84 -8.63 21.05 6.76
C LEU A 84 -7.98 20.81 8.13
N ARG A 85 -7.26 21.81 8.64
CA ARG A 85 -6.65 21.78 9.98
C ARG A 85 -7.70 21.52 11.06
N ASP A 86 -8.79 22.27 11.02
CA ASP A 86 -9.86 22.23 12.02
C ASP A 86 -10.68 20.92 11.96
N ARG A 87 -10.68 20.24 10.80
CA ARG A 87 -11.24 18.89 10.65
C ARG A 87 -10.40 17.82 11.34
N TYR A 88 -9.07 18.02 11.43
CA TYR A 88 -8.13 17.05 11.98
C TYR A 88 -7.25 17.65 13.10
N PRO A 89 -7.83 18.25 14.16
CA PRO A 89 -7.10 19.07 15.13
C PRO A 89 -6.08 18.29 15.95
N LYS A 90 -6.20 16.95 16.01
CA LYS A 90 -5.25 16.05 16.68
C LYS A 90 -3.93 15.89 15.91
N TYR A 91 -3.95 16.08 14.61
CA TYR A 91 -2.83 15.79 13.71
C TYR A 91 -2.34 17.03 12.96
N LEU A 92 -3.27 17.94 12.62
CA LEU A 92 -2.99 19.17 11.90
C LEU A 92 -3.10 20.35 12.87
N ASN A 93 -2.10 21.23 12.84
CA ASN A 93 -2.05 22.43 13.66
C ASN A 93 -1.33 23.56 12.91
N GLU A 94 -1.31 24.76 13.48
CA GLU A 94 -0.68 25.93 12.85
C GLU A 94 0.82 25.74 12.59
N GLU A 95 1.51 24.95 13.41
CA GLU A 95 2.95 24.72 13.28
C GLU A 95 3.23 23.86 12.04
N ASN A 96 2.55 22.71 11.92
CA ASN A 96 2.78 21.77 10.83
C ASN A 96 2.05 22.14 9.53
N GLN A 97 1.16 23.13 9.58
CA GLN A 97 0.61 23.82 8.41
C GLN A 97 1.68 24.63 7.66
N ARG A 98 2.73 25.09 8.34
CA ARG A 98 3.78 25.95 7.76
C ARG A 98 4.87 25.14 7.08
N ILE A 99 5.18 25.44 5.82
CA ILE A 99 6.28 24.78 5.09
C ILE A 99 7.64 24.97 5.76
N GLU A 100 7.81 26.09 6.45
CA GLU A 100 8.99 26.43 7.24
C GLU A 100 9.26 25.37 8.32
N HIS A 101 8.21 24.87 8.98
CA HIS A 101 8.33 23.82 9.99
C HIS A 101 8.91 22.55 9.39
N TRP A 102 8.45 22.16 8.20
CA TRP A 102 8.94 20.99 7.47
C TRP A 102 10.41 21.15 7.08
N ILE A 103 10.77 22.31 6.51
CA ILE A 103 12.16 22.64 6.12
C ILE A 103 13.08 22.66 7.34
N LEU A 104 12.64 23.27 8.44
CA LEU A 104 13.43 23.35 9.67
C LEU A 104 13.68 21.96 10.26
N ARG A 105 12.65 21.10 10.30
CA ARG A 105 12.79 19.72 10.80
C ARG A 105 13.72 18.89 9.94
N ALA A 106 13.64 19.01 8.63
CA ALA A 106 14.57 18.34 7.72
C ALA A 106 16.04 18.74 7.97
N LYS A 107 16.28 19.96 8.46
CA LYS A 107 17.62 20.47 8.76
C LYS A 107 18.17 20.10 10.15
N ARG A 108 17.35 19.56 11.06
CA ARG A 108 17.76 19.24 12.46
C ARG A 108 18.74 18.06 12.58
N GLY A 109 19.21 17.49 11.47
CA GLY A 109 20.15 16.36 11.45
C GLY A 109 20.35 15.81 10.03
N HIS A 110 20.22 14.50 9.87
CA HIS A 110 20.36 13.79 8.59
C HIS A 110 19.04 13.73 7.78
N GLY A 111 18.11 14.66 8.03
CA GLY A 111 16.75 14.65 7.48
C GLY A 111 15.72 14.10 8.47
N TYR A 112 14.61 13.58 7.95
CA TYR A 112 13.54 12.99 8.74
C TYR A 112 13.91 11.59 9.25
N GLY A 113 13.48 11.28 10.46
CA GLY A 113 13.64 9.99 11.11
C GLY A 113 12.38 9.52 11.81
N THR A 114 12.50 8.50 12.65
CA THR A 114 11.35 7.87 13.34
C THR A 114 10.62 8.81 14.29
N PHE A 115 11.30 9.84 14.80
CA PHE A 115 10.69 10.90 15.60
C PHE A 115 9.81 11.84 14.77
N ASP A 116 9.88 11.77 13.43
CA ASP A 116 9.06 12.55 12.50
C ASP A 116 7.84 11.76 11.97
N GLY A 117 7.39 10.75 12.71
CA GLY A 117 6.19 9.96 12.38
C GLY A 117 4.93 10.82 12.24
N ASP A 118 4.84 11.92 12.97
CA ASP A 118 3.74 12.87 12.85
C ASP A 118 3.69 13.52 11.45
N LEU A 119 4.83 13.81 10.82
CA LEU A 119 4.85 14.31 9.43
C LEU A 119 4.36 13.26 8.43
N ALA A 120 4.64 11.97 8.69
CA ALA A 120 4.10 10.88 7.89
C ALA A 120 2.57 10.76 8.05
N ASP A 121 2.03 11.01 9.23
CA ASP A 121 0.58 11.04 9.48
C ASP A 121 -0.11 12.19 8.74
N ILE A 122 0.54 13.38 8.70
CA ILE A 122 0.03 14.51 7.90
C ILE A 122 -0.05 14.14 6.42
N LEU A 123 0.99 13.51 5.87
CA LEU A 123 0.97 13.05 4.47
C LEU A 123 -0.17 12.08 4.19
N GLN A 124 -0.47 11.17 5.13
CA GLN A 124 -1.59 10.25 5.01
C GLN A 124 -2.94 10.98 4.95
N ILE A 125 -3.14 12.02 5.78
CA ILE A 125 -4.34 12.87 5.74
C ILE A 125 -4.43 13.58 4.39
N LEU A 126 -3.32 14.18 3.92
CA LEU A 126 -3.29 14.88 2.63
C LEU A 126 -3.64 13.94 1.46
N PHE A 127 -3.20 12.67 1.51
CA PHE A 127 -3.58 11.66 0.52
C PHE A 127 -5.08 11.35 0.58
N ASN A 128 -5.63 11.17 1.79
CA ASN A 128 -7.05 10.88 1.98
C ASN A 128 -7.94 12.05 1.52
N GLU A 129 -7.48 13.27 1.71
CA GLU A 129 -8.19 14.52 1.38
C GLU A 129 -7.86 15.03 -0.03
N ASN A 130 -7.23 14.17 -0.85
CA ASN A 130 -6.90 14.43 -2.24
C ASN A 130 -6.13 15.75 -2.46
N GLN A 131 -5.27 16.12 -1.51
CA GLN A 131 -4.42 17.33 -1.57
C GLN A 131 -3.18 17.10 -2.45
N MET A 132 -3.39 16.52 -3.64
CA MET A 132 -2.31 16.03 -4.51
C MET A 132 -1.35 17.14 -4.96
N LYS A 133 -1.85 18.36 -5.14
CA LYS A 133 -0.99 19.52 -5.46
C LYS A 133 0.02 19.81 -4.36
N THR A 134 -0.41 19.82 -3.09
CA THR A 134 0.47 20.01 -1.94
C THR A 134 1.45 18.86 -1.81
N ILE A 135 0.99 17.61 -1.97
CA ILE A 135 1.85 16.42 -1.91
C ILE A 135 2.94 16.48 -2.98
N MET A 136 2.58 16.76 -4.24
CA MET A 136 3.56 16.85 -5.33
C MET A 136 4.53 18.00 -5.09
N MET A 137 4.07 19.15 -4.60
CA MET A 137 4.94 20.25 -4.20
C MET A 137 5.96 19.81 -3.15
N LEU A 138 5.52 19.14 -2.07
CA LEU A 138 6.41 18.64 -1.02
C LEU A 138 7.43 17.63 -1.56
N VAL A 139 6.99 16.70 -2.43
CA VAL A 139 7.85 15.68 -3.05
C VAL A 139 8.94 16.31 -3.93
N HIS A 140 8.64 17.41 -4.62
CA HIS A 140 9.59 18.12 -5.47
C HIS A 140 10.41 19.19 -4.72
N HIS A 141 10.11 19.45 -3.44
CA HIS A 141 10.77 20.50 -2.69
C HIS A 141 12.22 20.13 -2.31
N PRO A 142 13.24 20.91 -2.72
CA PRO A 142 14.65 20.53 -2.58
C PRO A 142 15.14 20.43 -1.14
N GLN A 143 14.45 21.07 -0.20
CA GLN A 143 14.79 21.05 1.23
C GLN A 143 13.91 20.13 2.08
N ILE A 144 12.93 19.43 1.48
CA ILE A 144 12.01 18.54 2.20
C ILE A 144 12.20 17.13 1.66
N PRO A 145 12.92 16.25 2.38
CA PRO A 145 13.20 14.89 1.93
C PRO A 145 12.02 13.95 2.22
N VAL A 146 10.86 14.18 1.58
CA VAL A 146 9.62 13.39 1.81
C VAL A 146 9.85 11.88 1.72
N HIS A 147 10.75 11.43 0.85
CA HIS A 147 11.10 10.01 0.69
C HIS A 147 11.59 9.35 1.99
N GLN A 148 12.14 10.11 2.94
CA GLN A 148 12.59 9.58 4.23
C GLN A 148 11.43 9.24 5.17
N LEU A 149 10.25 9.84 4.96
CA LEU A 149 9.01 9.50 5.69
C LEU A 149 8.32 8.24 5.15
N GLN A 150 8.84 7.67 4.06
CA GLN A 150 8.26 6.49 3.42
C GLN A 150 8.37 5.26 4.33
N THR A 151 9.53 5.06 4.96
CA THR A 151 9.81 3.93 5.85
C THR A 151 10.50 4.43 7.12
N LEU A 152 9.76 4.54 8.20
CA LEU A 152 10.27 4.90 9.51
C LEU A 152 10.44 3.61 10.32
N SER A 153 11.69 3.17 10.49
CA SER A 153 11.99 1.87 11.09
C SER A 153 12.32 1.98 12.58
N GLN A 154 11.36 1.75 13.46
CA GLN A 154 11.62 1.42 14.87
C GLN A 154 10.69 0.31 15.37
N GLY A 155 10.75 -0.87 14.72
CA GLY A 155 10.11 -2.11 15.19
C GLY A 155 8.59 -2.21 15.01
N TYR A 156 7.94 -1.10 14.67
CA TYR A 156 6.56 -1.04 14.19
C TYR A 156 6.61 -0.41 12.79
N ASP A 157 5.86 -0.95 11.83
CA ASP A 157 5.82 -0.48 10.44
C ASP A 157 5.24 0.96 10.38
N SER A 158 6.04 1.97 10.69
CA SER A 158 5.65 3.39 10.62
C SER A 158 6.08 4.03 9.30
N GLY A 159 5.28 4.95 8.76
CA GLY A 159 5.51 5.62 7.47
C GLY A 159 4.38 5.40 6.47
N PHE A 160 4.33 6.21 5.40
CA PHE A 160 3.23 6.16 4.45
C PHE A 160 3.33 4.99 3.44
N SER A 161 4.43 4.21 3.43
CA SER A 161 4.56 3.05 2.52
C SER A 161 3.53 1.97 2.77
N ARG A 162 3.08 1.84 4.02
CA ARG A 162 2.11 0.82 4.42
C ARG A 162 0.75 1.04 3.76
N VAL A 163 0.35 2.30 3.61
CA VAL A 163 -0.87 2.68 2.87
C VAL A 163 -0.81 2.20 1.42
N MET A 164 0.35 2.33 0.76
CA MET A 164 0.52 1.85 -0.61
C MET A 164 0.43 0.32 -0.71
N GLU A 165 1.08 -0.41 0.20
CA GLU A 165 1.07 -1.87 0.21
C GLU A 165 -0.34 -2.43 0.43
N VAL A 166 -1.05 -1.89 1.41
CA VAL A 166 -2.42 -2.32 1.71
C VAL A 166 -3.42 -1.85 0.67
N GLY A 167 -3.26 -0.64 0.14
CA GLY A 167 -4.06 -0.14 -0.97
C GLY A 167 -3.93 -1.04 -2.22
N LEU A 168 -2.71 -1.44 -2.56
CA LEU A 168 -2.46 -2.37 -3.67
C LEU A 168 -3.06 -3.75 -3.40
N ALA A 169 -2.88 -4.29 -2.18
CA ALA A 169 -3.48 -5.56 -1.79
C ALA A 169 -5.01 -5.53 -1.88
N ALA A 170 -5.63 -4.45 -1.37
CA ALA A 170 -7.08 -4.24 -1.46
C ALA A 170 -7.55 -4.17 -2.90
N TYR A 171 -6.86 -3.39 -3.73
CA TYR A 171 -7.18 -3.26 -5.15
C TYR A 171 -7.13 -4.61 -5.87
N VAL A 172 -6.07 -5.39 -5.67
CA VAL A 172 -5.93 -6.72 -6.29
C VAL A 172 -6.99 -7.69 -5.77
N MET A 173 -7.23 -7.73 -4.45
CA MET A 173 -8.21 -8.66 -3.87
C MET A 173 -9.64 -8.35 -4.28
N LEU A 174 -10.06 -7.08 -4.25
CA LEU A 174 -11.41 -6.69 -4.66
C LEU A 174 -11.66 -7.02 -6.13
N ASN A 175 -10.71 -6.72 -7.02
CA ASN A 175 -10.83 -7.09 -8.43
C ASN A 175 -10.79 -8.61 -8.64
N LEU A 176 -10.05 -9.36 -7.82
CA LEU A 176 -10.09 -10.81 -7.85
C LEU A 176 -11.46 -11.35 -7.40
N PHE A 177 -12.10 -10.75 -6.40
CA PHE A 177 -13.46 -11.12 -6.00
C PHE A 177 -14.49 -10.83 -7.10
N VAL A 178 -14.35 -9.70 -7.81
CA VAL A 178 -15.16 -9.39 -9.00
C VAL A 178 -14.96 -10.45 -10.08
N ALA A 179 -13.71 -10.76 -10.42
CA ALA A 179 -13.36 -11.67 -11.51
C ALA A 179 -13.68 -13.15 -11.21
N THR A 180 -13.77 -13.52 -9.93
CA THR A 180 -14.21 -14.86 -9.49
C THR A 180 -15.72 -14.96 -9.28
N GLY A 181 -16.46 -13.87 -9.44
CA GLY A 181 -17.91 -13.83 -9.22
C GLY A 181 -18.32 -13.84 -7.73
N THR A 182 -17.35 -13.79 -6.82
CA THR A 182 -17.58 -13.90 -5.37
C THR A 182 -18.06 -12.59 -4.75
N LEU A 183 -17.80 -11.45 -5.40
CA LEU A 183 -18.33 -10.16 -4.96
C LEU A 183 -19.85 -10.08 -5.14
N GLN A 184 -20.34 -10.48 -6.33
CA GLN A 184 -21.74 -10.35 -6.73
C GLN A 184 -22.67 -11.25 -5.92
N ASN A 185 -22.17 -12.42 -5.48
CA ASN A 185 -22.94 -13.36 -4.67
C ASN A 185 -22.69 -13.21 -3.15
N GLY A 186 -21.87 -12.24 -2.73
CA GLY A 186 -21.58 -11.95 -1.32
C GLY A 186 -20.68 -12.97 -0.60
N THR A 187 -20.27 -14.06 -1.25
CA THR A 187 -19.50 -15.15 -0.61
C THR A 187 -18.10 -14.73 -0.17
N TYR A 188 -17.56 -13.66 -0.77
CA TYR A 188 -16.28 -13.08 -0.37
C TYR A 188 -16.26 -12.64 1.12
N LEU A 189 -17.40 -12.27 1.71
CA LEU A 189 -17.50 -11.87 3.12
C LEU A 189 -17.13 -13.00 4.09
N GLU A 190 -17.38 -14.26 3.67
CA GLU A 190 -17.03 -15.45 4.44
C GLU A 190 -15.57 -15.87 4.24
N SER A 191 -14.89 -15.27 3.27
CA SER A 191 -13.52 -15.62 2.92
C SER A 191 -12.55 -15.16 3.98
N ARG A 192 -11.57 -16.01 4.27
CA ARG A 192 -10.44 -15.64 5.10
C ARG A 192 -9.67 -14.46 4.52
N GLU A 193 -9.54 -14.40 3.20
CA GLU A 193 -8.82 -13.35 2.47
C GLU A 193 -9.45 -11.98 2.72
N TYR A 194 -10.78 -11.88 2.66
CA TYR A 194 -11.48 -10.64 2.96
C TYR A 194 -11.30 -10.23 4.42
N ARG A 195 -11.46 -11.16 5.38
CA ARG A 195 -11.20 -10.86 6.80
C ARG A 195 -9.79 -10.34 7.02
N GLN A 196 -8.79 -11.00 6.42
CA GLN A 196 -7.39 -10.57 6.53
C GLN A 196 -7.17 -9.21 5.88
N LEU A 197 -7.82 -8.94 4.74
CA LEU A 197 -7.76 -7.64 4.09
C LEU A 197 -8.33 -6.54 4.98
N VAL A 198 -9.48 -6.75 5.61
CA VAL A 198 -10.05 -5.78 6.54
C VAL A 198 -9.14 -5.57 7.74
N ILE A 199 -8.62 -6.65 8.37
CA ILE A 199 -7.63 -6.55 9.44
C ILE A 199 -6.43 -5.73 8.98
N MET A 200 -5.86 -5.99 7.80
CA MET A 200 -4.73 -5.21 7.28
C MET A 200 -5.10 -3.75 7.05
N MET A 201 -6.27 -3.45 6.47
CA MET A 201 -6.73 -2.07 6.28
C MET A 201 -6.88 -1.36 7.63
N THR A 202 -7.50 -2.01 8.60
CA THR A 202 -7.69 -1.49 9.95
C THR A 202 -6.34 -1.34 10.66
N GLU A 203 -5.49 -2.36 10.76
CA GLU A 203 -4.17 -2.28 11.42
C GLU A 203 -3.25 -1.21 10.81
N CYS A 204 -3.28 -1.02 9.50
CA CYS A 204 -2.47 0.01 8.84
C CYS A 204 -3.01 1.42 9.06
N MET A 205 -4.28 1.53 9.45
CA MET A 205 -4.91 2.76 9.88
C MET A 205 -4.87 2.93 11.41
N ASN A 206 -4.65 1.84 12.16
CA ASN A 206 -4.62 1.80 13.63
C ASN A 206 -3.23 2.04 14.22
N SER A 207 -2.16 2.17 13.40
CA SER A 207 -0.84 2.53 13.90
C SER A 207 -0.79 4.01 14.31
N ARG A 208 -1.59 4.40 15.32
CA ARG A 208 -1.72 5.77 15.85
C ARG A 208 -2.10 6.87 14.83
N SER A 209 -2.27 6.54 13.55
CA SER A 209 -2.48 7.53 12.49
C SER A 209 -3.92 8.03 12.45
N ALA A 210 -4.11 9.20 11.85
CA ALA A 210 -5.40 9.89 11.72
C ALA A 210 -6.46 9.14 10.93
N THR A 211 -6.09 8.04 10.29
CA THR A 211 -6.91 7.42 9.25
C THR A 211 -8.00 6.47 9.75
N GLN A 212 -7.97 6.09 11.02
CA GLN A 212 -9.01 5.26 11.63
C GLN A 212 -10.33 6.03 11.85
N GLU A 213 -10.27 7.27 12.35
CA GLU A 213 -11.47 8.12 12.52
C GLU A 213 -12.14 8.50 11.18
N LEU A 214 -11.44 8.33 10.04
CA LEU A 214 -11.90 8.69 8.70
C LEU A 214 -12.89 7.70 8.07
N ARG A 215 -13.00 6.46 8.58
CA ARG A 215 -13.71 5.37 7.85
C ARG A 215 -14.72 4.56 8.66
N ASP A 216 -14.82 4.75 9.97
CA ASP A 216 -15.60 3.90 10.86
C ASP A 216 -17.14 3.94 10.65
N HIS A 217 -17.68 4.74 9.73
CA HIS A 217 -19.15 4.89 9.61
C HIS A 217 -19.81 4.53 8.27
N HIS A 218 -19.08 4.29 7.17
CA HIS A 218 -19.76 4.17 5.87
C HIS A 218 -19.32 3.06 4.90
N PHE A 219 -18.12 2.46 5.04
CA PHE A 219 -17.58 1.62 3.93
C PHE A 219 -17.34 0.14 4.27
N LEU A 220 -17.05 -0.19 5.53
CA LEU A 220 -16.69 -1.55 5.93
C LEU A 220 -17.70 -1.99 6.99
N GLY A 221 -18.69 -2.77 6.59
CA GLY A 221 -19.67 -3.35 7.51
C GLY A 221 -18.98 -4.05 8.69
N ALA A 222 -19.69 -4.14 9.82
CA ALA A 222 -19.17 -4.58 11.11
C ALA A 222 -18.19 -5.77 11.02
N LEU A 223 -17.03 -5.61 11.66
CA LEU A 223 -16.00 -6.64 11.81
C LEU A 223 -16.54 -7.88 12.54
N PRO A 224 -16.21 -9.11 12.12
CA PRO A 224 -16.52 -10.32 12.90
C PRO A 224 -15.60 -10.45 14.13
N GLU A 225 -16.17 -10.85 15.27
CA GLU A 225 -15.57 -10.79 16.62
C GLU A 225 -14.43 -11.78 16.95
N ASP A 226 -13.87 -12.54 15.99
CA ASP A 226 -12.90 -13.61 16.34
C ASP A 226 -11.55 -13.56 15.56
N PRO A 227 -10.42 -13.22 16.24
CA PRO A 227 -9.12 -13.04 15.62
C PRO A 227 -8.15 -14.21 15.93
N VAL A 228 -8.44 -15.45 15.54
CA VAL A 228 -7.42 -16.53 15.62
C VAL A 228 -7.42 -17.44 14.39
N SER A 229 -6.37 -17.33 13.55
CA SER A 229 -5.50 -18.44 13.11
C SER A 229 -4.66 -18.13 11.85
N GLY A 230 -3.34 -17.98 12.06
CA GLY A 230 -2.24 -18.52 11.23
C GLY A 230 -2.10 -18.14 9.76
N LEU A 231 -1.32 -17.10 9.47
CA LEU A 231 -0.84 -16.60 8.16
C LEU A 231 -0.57 -17.68 7.08
N PRO A 232 -0.85 -17.42 5.77
CA PRO A 232 -0.19 -18.15 4.69
C PRO A 232 0.35 -17.26 3.55
N GLU A 233 1.52 -17.71 3.04
CA GLU A 233 2.23 -17.57 1.75
C GLU A 233 1.87 -16.49 0.69
N PHE A 234 0.63 -16.02 0.57
CA PHE A 234 0.28 -14.96 -0.38
C PHE A 234 0.86 -13.59 0.05
N ALA A 235 0.89 -13.31 1.35
CA ALA A 235 1.55 -12.12 1.90
C ALA A 235 3.08 -12.12 1.66
N ILE A 236 3.68 -13.31 1.57
CA ILE A 236 5.09 -13.49 1.23
C ILE A 236 5.31 -13.18 -0.25
N SER A 237 4.42 -13.65 -1.15
CA SER A 237 4.49 -13.36 -2.58
C SER A 237 4.24 -11.88 -2.91
N LEU A 238 3.33 -11.20 -2.19
CA LEU A 238 3.16 -9.75 -2.28
C LEU A 238 4.34 -8.96 -1.70
N ARG A 239 5.02 -9.46 -0.65
CA ARG A 239 6.32 -8.91 -0.20
C ARG A 239 7.40 -9.06 -1.26
N TYR A 240 7.46 -10.18 -1.98
CA TYR A 240 8.39 -10.34 -3.11
C TYR A 240 8.01 -9.45 -4.30
N GLY A 241 6.71 -9.29 -4.57
CA GLY A 241 6.19 -8.34 -5.56
C GLY A 241 6.55 -6.89 -5.20
N SER A 242 6.39 -6.49 -3.93
CA SER A 242 6.75 -5.16 -3.45
C SER A 242 8.27 -4.94 -3.48
N GLN A 243 9.08 -5.96 -3.19
CA GLN A 243 10.54 -5.90 -3.37
C GLN A 243 10.95 -5.74 -4.85
N ARG A 244 10.23 -6.36 -5.79
CA ARG A 244 10.47 -6.19 -7.23
C ARG A 244 10.02 -4.83 -7.75
N VAL A 245 8.93 -4.29 -7.22
CA VAL A 245 8.54 -2.89 -7.43
C VAL A 245 9.63 -1.97 -6.87
N ARG A 246 10.09 -2.19 -5.64
CA ARG A 246 11.25 -1.47 -5.05
C ARG A 246 12.49 -1.52 -5.95
N ALA A 247 12.83 -2.69 -6.50
CA ALA A 247 13.96 -2.84 -7.42
C ALA A 247 13.75 -2.13 -8.77
N ALA A 248 12.54 -2.20 -9.34
CA ALA A 248 12.20 -1.56 -10.62
C ALA A 248 12.23 -0.02 -10.56
N TYR A 249 12.02 0.57 -9.38
CA TYR A 249 12.11 2.00 -9.13
C TYR A 249 13.49 2.43 -8.58
N GLY A 250 14.52 1.60 -8.66
CA GLY A 250 15.87 1.96 -8.20
C GLY A 250 16.00 2.13 -6.68
N MET A 251 15.11 1.54 -5.88
CA MET A 251 15.09 1.65 -4.41
C MET A 251 16.07 0.69 -3.70
N GLY A 252 17.17 0.31 -4.36
CA GLY A 252 18.18 -0.61 -3.83
C GLY A 252 19.56 0.04 -3.82
N GLY A 253 19.83 0.87 -2.81
CA GLY A 253 21.07 1.63 -2.71
C GLY A 253 21.69 1.59 -1.31
N THR A 254 22.24 0.45 -0.92
CA THR A 254 23.49 0.42 -0.14
C THR A 254 24.30 -0.78 -0.59
N GLY A 255 25.39 -0.53 -1.31
CA GLY A 255 26.33 -1.58 -1.68
C GLY A 255 27.03 -2.15 -0.45
N ARG A 256 27.04 -3.49 -0.36
CA ARG A 256 28.21 -4.31 -0.01
C ARG A 256 27.86 -5.79 -0.15
N GLY A 257 28.67 -6.50 -0.93
CA GLY A 257 28.87 -7.94 -0.84
C GLY A 257 27.83 -8.81 -1.55
N ALA A 258 28.21 -9.33 -2.72
CA ALA A 258 27.61 -10.53 -3.25
C ALA A 258 27.71 -11.66 -2.20
N VAL A 259 26.57 -12.25 -1.83
CA VAL A 259 26.53 -13.56 -1.20
C VAL A 259 25.78 -14.47 -2.16
N GLU A 260 26.57 -15.28 -2.84
CA GLU A 260 26.13 -16.47 -3.56
C GLU A 260 25.46 -17.40 -2.54
N VAL A 261 24.15 -17.66 -2.68
CA VAL A 261 23.46 -18.71 -1.92
C VAL A 261 23.01 -19.77 -2.92
N SER A 262 23.89 -20.74 -3.13
CA SER A 262 23.54 -22.04 -3.69
C SER A 262 22.72 -22.81 -2.65
N TYR A 263 21.49 -23.20 -2.98
CA TYR A 263 20.79 -24.29 -2.27
C TYR A 263 19.73 -24.89 -3.20
N TRP A 264 20.18 -25.86 -4.01
CA TRP A 264 19.34 -26.90 -4.60
C TRP A 264 20.11 -28.22 -4.48
N ASP A 265 19.95 -28.90 -3.34
CA ASP A 265 19.99 -30.36 -3.33
C ASP A 265 19.23 -30.89 -2.11
N ARG A 266 18.06 -31.46 -2.34
CA ARG A 266 17.54 -32.61 -1.60
C ARG A 266 16.71 -33.48 -2.54
N ARG A 267 17.41 -34.32 -3.30
CA ARG A 267 16.89 -35.63 -3.69
C ARG A 267 16.82 -36.55 -2.45
N LYS A 268 15.81 -37.44 -2.44
CA LYS A 268 15.56 -38.56 -1.49
C LYS A 268 14.91 -38.06 -0.18
N PHE A 269 13.65 -38.33 0.15
CA PHE A 269 12.77 -39.50 -0.02
C PHE A 269 11.34 -39.08 -0.36
#